data_AF-A0A7S0HNC5-F1
#
_entry.id   AF-A0A7S0HNC5-F1
#
_cell.length_a   1.000
_cell.length_b   1.000
_cell.length_c   1.000
_cell.angle_alpha   90.00
_cell.angle_beta   90.00
_cell.angle_gamma   90.00
#
_symmetry.space_group_name_H-M   'P 1'
#
loop_
_entity.id
_entity.type
_entity.pdbx_description
1 polymer ?
#
loop_
_entity_poly.entity_id
_entity_poly.type
_entity_poly.pdbx_seq_one_letter_code
_entity_poly.pdbx_strand_id
1 'polypeptide(L)'
;SSIFPSIKVGDNVEVTYIDPTPYDAIVRKVKVTQSSIGVLSSNCSLRMNVEDSLWITVVDADMNSSPYLEESVSVTVTNLHTGELEHVTLLETSLNSVQGEFTGLLLTKFGTLNDEDDNGVLDIKSGDLITIVYGEVAPARDLSVDIKVATLGKLSLSPPILSTN
;
A
#
# COMPACT_ATOMS: atom_id res chain seq x y z
N SER A 1 7.79 42.59 -1.22
CA SER A 1 7.04 41.38 -1.62
C SER A 1 7.94 40.55 -2.51
N SER A 2 8.53 39.48 -1.99
CA SER A 2 9.38 38.60 -2.79
C SER A 2 8.49 37.78 -3.73
N ILE A 3 8.52 38.15 -5.00
CA ILE A 3 7.88 37.42 -6.11
C ILE A 3 8.77 36.21 -6.41
N PHE A 4 8.42 35.04 -5.87
CA PHE A 4 8.95 33.80 -6.41
C PHE A 4 8.40 33.66 -7.84
N PRO A 5 9.24 33.34 -8.85
CA PRO A 5 8.72 33.00 -10.16
C PRO A 5 7.73 31.83 -10.03
N SER A 6 6.68 31.84 -10.83
CA SER A 6 5.71 30.75 -10.88
C SER A 6 6.44 29.48 -11.30
N ILE A 7 6.74 28.60 -10.35
CA ILE A 7 7.38 27.30 -10.60
C ILE A 7 6.43 26.45 -11.45
N LYS A 8 6.93 25.87 -12.54
CA LYS A 8 6.19 25.01 -13.47
C LYS A 8 6.79 23.61 -13.52
N VAL A 9 5.96 22.66 -13.96
CA VAL A 9 6.44 21.34 -14.40
C VAL A 9 7.55 21.52 -15.44
N GLY A 10 8.66 20.83 -15.23
CA GLY A 10 9.88 20.88 -16.03
C GLY A 10 10.97 21.77 -15.44
N ASP A 11 10.65 22.66 -14.49
CA ASP A 11 11.63 23.55 -13.87
C ASP A 11 12.64 22.76 -13.02
N ASN A 12 13.82 23.33 -12.82
CA ASN A 12 14.75 22.84 -11.82
C ASN A 12 14.84 23.87 -10.70
N VAL A 13 14.48 23.46 -9.49
CA VAL A 13 14.69 24.23 -8.27
C VAL A 13 16.07 23.88 -7.74
N GLU A 14 16.95 24.87 -7.66
CA GLU A 14 18.27 24.73 -7.09
C GLU A 14 18.33 25.44 -5.73
N VAL A 15 18.79 24.73 -4.71
CA VAL A 15 19.02 25.24 -3.36
C VAL A 15 20.51 25.14 -3.07
N THR A 16 21.12 26.27 -2.78
CA THR A 16 22.53 26.35 -2.38
C THR A 16 22.61 26.75 -0.92
N TYR A 17 23.27 25.93 -0.11
CA TYR A 17 23.71 26.29 1.24
C TYR A 17 25.20 26.62 1.18
N ILE A 18 25.59 27.76 1.71
CA ILE A 18 26.99 28.17 1.82
C ILE A 18 27.30 28.30 3.31
N ASP A 19 28.22 27.48 3.82
CA ASP A 19 28.88 27.72 5.10
C ASP A 19 30.04 28.69 4.83
N PRO A 20 30.05 29.90 5.42
CA PRO A 20 31.13 30.84 5.19
C PRO A 20 32.42 30.49 5.95
N THR A 21 32.38 29.64 7.00
CA THR A 21 33.56 29.33 7.83
C THR A 21 33.45 27.96 8.52
N PRO A 22 34.09 26.89 7.99
CA PRO A 22 34.92 26.88 6.77
C PRO A 22 34.10 27.18 5.52
N TYR A 23 34.72 27.77 4.50
CA TYR A 23 34.02 28.03 3.25
C TYR A 23 33.68 26.72 2.55
N ASP A 24 32.40 26.35 2.56
CA ASP A 24 31.89 25.18 1.85
C ASP A 24 30.50 25.46 1.29
N ALA A 25 30.14 24.82 0.18
CA ALA A 25 28.84 25.00 -0.45
C ALA A 25 28.22 23.66 -0.84
N ILE A 26 27.00 23.41 -0.37
CA ILE A 26 26.21 22.25 -0.74
C ILE A 26 25.09 22.71 -1.66
N VAL A 27 25.09 22.20 -2.89
CA VAL A 27 24.03 22.46 -3.88
C VAL A 27 23.12 21.25 -3.98
N ARG A 28 21.81 21.46 -3.91
CA ARG A 28 20.77 20.47 -4.19
C ARG A 28 19.90 20.96 -5.33
N LYS A 29 19.70 20.11 -6.33
CA LYS A 29 18.85 20.40 -7.50
C LYS A 29 17.69 19.42 -7.54
N VAL A 30 16.48 19.95 -7.65
CA VAL A 30 15.23 19.18 -7.73
C VAL A 30 14.50 19.55 -9.01
N LYS A 31 14.18 18.57 -9.84
CA LYS A 31 13.33 18.78 -11.02
C LYS A 31 11.86 18.75 -10.59
N VAL A 32 11.07 19.70 -11.07
CA VAL A 32 9.63 19.74 -10.87
C VAL A 32 9.02 18.83 -11.92
N THR A 33 8.59 17.62 -11.54
CA THR A 33 7.84 16.73 -12.41
C THR A 33 6.35 16.95 -12.23
N GLN A 34 5.56 16.71 -13.28
CA GLN A 34 4.14 16.45 -13.09
C GLN A 34 4.07 15.04 -12.55
N SER A 35 3.71 14.92 -11.28
CA SER A 35 3.49 13.62 -10.66
C SER A 35 2.04 13.51 -10.23
N SER A 36 1.51 12.31 -10.34
CA SER A 36 0.15 11.95 -9.99
C SER A 36 0.16 11.17 -8.69
N ILE A 37 -0.86 11.39 -7.86
CA ILE A 37 -0.96 10.59 -6.64
C ILE A 37 -1.42 9.19 -7.03
N GLY A 38 -0.67 8.18 -6.62
CA GLY A 38 -1.06 6.78 -6.79
C GLY A 38 -2.38 6.46 -6.08
N VAL A 39 -3.03 5.38 -6.47
CA VAL A 39 -4.23 4.86 -5.80
C VAL A 39 -3.99 3.42 -5.41
N LEU A 40 -4.00 3.14 -4.10
CA LEU A 40 -3.97 1.80 -3.55
C LEU A 40 -5.41 1.33 -3.27
N SER A 41 -5.72 0.11 -3.69
CA SER A 41 -7.01 -0.54 -3.42
C SER A 41 -6.87 -2.05 -3.29
N SER A 42 -7.91 -2.69 -2.75
CA SER A 42 -8.04 -4.14 -2.69
C SER A 42 -9.47 -4.58 -2.99
N ASN A 43 -9.67 -5.86 -3.31
CA ASN A 43 -11.01 -6.45 -3.43
C ASN A 43 -11.79 -6.46 -2.10
N CYS A 44 -11.09 -6.26 -0.98
CA CYS A 44 -11.65 -6.24 0.37
C CYS A 44 -11.34 -4.90 1.04
N SER A 45 -12.07 -3.85 0.76
CA SER A 45 -11.71 -2.50 1.23
C SER A 45 -12.05 -2.23 2.72
N LEU A 46 -12.78 -3.13 3.38
CA LEU A 46 -13.25 -2.95 4.77
C LEU A 46 -13.28 -4.23 5.57
N ARG A 47 -13.74 -5.33 4.96
CA ARG A 47 -13.87 -6.63 5.61
C ARG A 47 -13.52 -7.76 4.67
N MET A 48 -12.94 -8.81 5.23
CA MET A 48 -12.71 -10.09 4.56
C MET A 48 -13.03 -11.24 5.51
N ASN A 49 -13.32 -12.42 4.96
CA ASN A 49 -13.42 -13.66 5.71
C ASN A 49 -12.05 -14.33 5.78
N VAL A 50 -11.94 -15.35 6.64
CA VAL A 50 -10.77 -16.22 6.62
C VAL A 50 -10.78 -17.03 5.33
N GLU A 51 -9.59 -17.27 4.76
CA GLU A 51 -9.36 -17.98 3.48
C GLU A 51 -9.77 -17.18 2.22
N ASP A 52 -10.27 -15.96 2.37
CA ASP A 52 -10.45 -15.06 1.22
C ASP A 52 -9.07 -14.71 0.64
N SER A 53 -8.98 -14.74 -0.69
CA SER A 53 -7.82 -14.23 -1.41
C SER A 53 -7.82 -12.70 -1.46
N LEU A 54 -6.68 -12.09 -1.17
CA LEU A 54 -6.51 -10.64 -1.19
C LEU A 54 -5.91 -10.23 -2.54
N TRP A 55 -6.75 -9.67 -3.40
CA TRP A 55 -6.31 -9.01 -4.62
C TRP A 55 -6.00 -7.55 -4.32
N ILE A 56 -4.79 -7.13 -4.68
CA ILE A 56 -4.28 -5.78 -4.45
C ILE A 56 -4.05 -5.10 -5.80
N THR A 57 -4.51 -3.86 -5.91
CA THR A 57 -4.33 -3.03 -7.10
C THR A 57 -3.69 -1.71 -6.72
N VAL A 58 -2.62 -1.35 -7.42
CA VAL A 58 -2.04 0.01 -7.41
C VAL A 58 -2.22 0.62 -8.79
N VAL A 59 -2.78 1.82 -8.85
CA VAL A 59 -2.81 2.64 -10.06
C VAL A 59 -1.87 3.82 -9.83
N ASP A 60 -0.73 3.82 -10.52
CA ASP A 60 0.31 4.83 -10.39
C ASP A 60 1.00 5.05 -11.74
N ALA A 61 0.70 6.18 -12.38
CA ALA A 61 1.25 6.51 -13.69
C ALA A 61 2.75 6.85 -13.63
N ASP A 62 3.25 7.25 -12.45
CA ASP A 62 4.66 7.56 -12.25
C ASP A 62 5.52 6.28 -12.21
N MET A 63 4.91 5.11 -11.96
CA MET A 63 5.57 3.80 -11.98
C MET A 63 5.55 3.09 -13.34
N ASN A 64 4.81 3.61 -14.34
CA ASN A 64 4.85 3.12 -15.72
C ASN A 64 5.80 3.99 -16.55
N SER A 65 7.10 3.77 -16.39
CA SER A 65 8.15 4.56 -17.04
C SER A 65 8.45 4.09 -18.47
N SER A 66 8.11 2.85 -18.81
CA SER A 66 8.46 2.22 -20.09
C SER A 66 7.24 1.56 -20.77
N PRO A 67 6.74 2.10 -21.89
CA PRO A 67 5.60 1.51 -22.61
C PRO A 67 5.86 0.13 -23.22
N TYR A 68 7.11 -0.35 -23.20
CA TYR A 68 7.54 -1.58 -23.88
C TYR A 68 8.02 -2.67 -22.92
N LEU A 69 8.10 -2.39 -21.62
CA LEU A 69 8.58 -3.34 -20.62
C LEU A 69 7.50 -3.48 -19.57
N GLU A 70 7.27 -4.72 -19.14
CA GLU A 70 6.42 -4.96 -17.98
C GLU A 70 7.17 -4.48 -16.74
N GLU A 71 6.56 -3.54 -16.03
CA GLU A 71 7.09 -3.01 -14.79
C GLU A 71 6.40 -3.65 -13.58
N SER A 72 6.98 -3.47 -12.41
CA SER A 72 6.43 -4.01 -11.16
C SER A 72 6.61 -3.03 -10.02
N VAL A 73 5.68 -3.09 -9.08
CA VAL A 73 5.74 -2.37 -7.81
C VAL A 73 5.62 -3.37 -6.66
N SER A 74 5.97 -2.94 -5.45
CA SER A 74 5.83 -3.77 -4.25
C SER A 74 4.95 -3.07 -3.22
N VAL A 75 4.14 -3.86 -2.53
CA VAL A 75 3.38 -3.44 -1.36
C VAL A 75 3.77 -4.29 -0.16
N THR A 76 3.64 -3.73 1.03
CA THR A 76 3.83 -4.46 2.29
C THR A 76 2.46 -4.71 2.91
N VAL A 77 2.16 -5.96 3.24
CA VAL A 77 0.94 -6.35 3.95
C VAL A 77 1.32 -6.84 5.34
N THR A 78 0.65 -6.35 6.37
CA THR A 78 0.96 -6.71 7.76
C THR A 78 -0.30 -7.07 8.51
N ASN A 79 -0.30 -8.21 9.22
CA ASN A 79 -1.29 -8.50 10.24
C ASN A 79 -0.85 -7.80 11.54
N LEU A 80 -1.54 -6.72 11.92
CA LEU A 80 -1.16 -5.91 13.09
C LEU A 80 -1.36 -6.64 14.42
N HIS A 81 -2.08 -7.76 14.45
CA HIS A 81 -2.24 -8.57 15.65
C HIS A 81 -1.04 -9.48 15.91
N THR A 82 -0.54 -10.16 14.87
CA THR A 82 0.59 -11.10 14.96
C THR A 82 1.93 -10.43 14.73
N GLY A 83 1.95 -9.33 13.96
CA GLY A 83 3.16 -8.66 13.50
C GLY A 83 3.77 -9.26 12.23
N GLU A 84 3.16 -10.31 11.69
CA GLU A 84 3.58 -10.97 10.45
C GLU A 84 3.46 -10.04 9.25
N LEU A 85 4.44 -10.15 8.34
CA LEU A 85 4.62 -9.27 7.20
C LEU A 85 4.81 -10.07 5.90
N GLU A 86 4.16 -9.60 4.84
CA GLU A 86 4.26 -10.15 3.48
C GLU A 86 4.56 -9.04 2.47
N HIS A 87 5.68 -9.18 1.74
CA HIS A 87 6.00 -8.35 0.59
C HIS A 87 5.38 -8.91 -0.69
N VAL A 88 4.39 -8.20 -1.24
CA VAL A 88 3.67 -8.63 -2.44
C VAL A 88 4.18 -7.85 -3.65
N THR A 89 4.64 -8.57 -4.67
CA THR A 89 5.00 -7.99 -5.97
C THR A 89 3.73 -7.86 -6.81
N LEU A 90 3.45 -6.65 -7.30
CA LEU A 90 2.35 -6.36 -8.22
C LEU A 90 2.92 -6.14 -9.61
N LEU A 91 2.32 -6.80 -10.60
CA LEU A 91 2.75 -6.77 -11.99
C LEU A 91 1.84 -5.84 -12.80
N GLU A 92 2.43 -5.11 -13.74
CA GLU A 92 1.70 -4.24 -14.65
C GLU A 92 0.67 -5.05 -15.47
N THR A 93 -0.57 -4.58 -15.54
CA THR A 93 -1.65 -5.30 -16.21
C THR A 93 -1.66 -5.09 -17.73
N SER A 94 -1.08 -4.00 -18.21
CA SER A 94 -1.05 -3.66 -19.63
C SER A 94 0.10 -2.72 -19.98
N LEU A 95 0.95 -3.17 -20.89
CA LEU A 95 1.92 -2.33 -21.59
C LEU A 95 1.20 -1.13 -22.24
N ASN A 96 1.81 0.06 -22.20
CA ASN A 96 1.29 1.31 -22.76
C ASN A 96 0.07 1.92 -22.04
N SER A 97 -0.26 1.50 -20.81
CA SER A 97 -1.33 2.16 -20.04
C SER A 97 -0.85 3.50 -19.48
N VAL A 98 -1.50 4.60 -19.87
CA VAL A 98 -1.18 5.94 -19.32
C VAL A 98 -1.42 6.03 -17.81
N GLN A 99 -2.25 5.15 -17.25
CA GLN A 99 -2.60 5.14 -15.82
C GLN A 99 -1.62 4.33 -14.96
N GLY A 100 -0.86 3.39 -15.54
CA GLY A 100 0.02 2.48 -14.80
C GLY A 100 -0.72 1.62 -13.77
N GLU A 101 -1.43 0.58 -14.21
CA GLU A 101 -2.16 -0.31 -13.29
C GLU A 101 -1.33 -1.56 -13.01
N PHE A 102 -1.20 -1.90 -11.73
CA PHE A 102 -0.43 -3.03 -11.21
C PHE A 102 -1.29 -3.88 -10.30
N THR A 103 -1.25 -5.20 -10.47
CA THR A 103 -2.05 -6.14 -9.66
C THR A 103 -1.23 -7.30 -9.13
N GLY A 104 -1.62 -7.79 -7.96
CA GLY A 104 -1.01 -8.97 -7.34
C GLY A 104 -1.97 -9.64 -6.38
N LEU A 105 -1.67 -10.90 -6.08
CA LEU A 105 -2.47 -11.76 -5.24
C LEU A 105 -1.66 -12.16 -4.00
N LEU A 106 -2.24 -11.95 -2.82
CA LEU A 106 -1.77 -12.54 -1.57
C LEU A 106 -2.80 -13.55 -1.08
N LEU A 107 -2.34 -14.76 -0.77
CA LEU A 107 -3.18 -15.77 -0.16
C LEU A 107 -3.30 -15.50 1.34
N THR A 108 -4.42 -15.91 1.92
CA THR A 108 -4.59 -15.92 3.37
C THR A 108 -4.98 -17.31 3.84
N LYS A 109 -4.58 -17.65 5.07
CA LYS A 109 -4.98 -18.90 5.72
C LYS A 109 -5.36 -18.61 7.17
N PHE A 110 -6.06 -19.56 7.80
CA PHE A 110 -6.37 -19.42 9.22
C PHE A 110 -5.09 -19.50 10.06
N GLY A 111 -4.85 -18.43 10.81
CA GLY A 111 -3.58 -18.20 11.47
C GLY A 111 -3.26 -19.05 12.70
N THR A 112 -1.97 -19.35 12.89
CA THR A 112 -1.38 -19.56 14.22
C THR A 112 -0.57 -18.33 14.66
N LEU A 113 -0.13 -18.25 15.92
CA LEU A 113 0.57 -17.04 16.41
C LEU A 113 2.07 -17.19 16.06
N ASN A 114 2.65 -16.21 15.36
CA ASN A 114 4.06 -16.15 14.90
C ASN A 114 4.40 -17.08 13.71
N ASP A 115 3.73 -16.89 12.57
CA ASP A 115 4.15 -17.52 11.31
C ASP A 115 5.29 -16.75 10.62
N GLU A 116 5.90 -17.37 9.60
CA GLU A 116 7.08 -16.85 8.90
C GLU A 116 6.72 -15.69 7.95
N ASP A 117 7.43 -14.57 8.04
CA ASP A 117 7.31 -13.46 7.08
C ASP A 117 7.70 -13.91 5.65
N ASP A 118 7.14 -13.24 4.64
CA ASP A 118 7.45 -13.41 3.22
C ASP A 118 7.32 -14.84 2.68
N ASN A 119 6.37 -15.61 3.23
CA ASN A 119 6.10 -16.98 2.79
C ASN A 119 5.07 -17.03 1.64
N GLY A 120 4.47 -15.88 1.29
CA GLY A 120 3.45 -15.75 0.25
C GLY A 120 2.02 -16.02 0.75
N VAL A 121 1.83 -16.26 2.04
CA VAL A 121 0.54 -16.49 2.68
C VAL A 121 0.48 -15.79 4.02
N LEU A 122 -0.47 -14.87 4.17
CA LEU A 122 -0.69 -14.17 5.43
C LEU A 122 -1.60 -14.99 6.36
N ASP A 123 -1.16 -15.23 7.59
CA ASP A 123 -1.95 -15.84 8.64
C ASP A 123 -2.96 -14.85 9.25
N ILE A 124 -4.25 -15.19 9.20
CA ILE A 124 -5.33 -14.31 9.66
C ILE A 124 -6.34 -15.03 10.56
N LYS A 125 -6.89 -14.29 11.51
CA LYS A 125 -7.97 -14.73 12.41
C LYS A 125 -9.11 -13.72 12.44
N SER A 126 -10.29 -14.20 12.80
CA SER A 126 -11.45 -13.33 13.05
C SER A 126 -11.13 -12.23 14.06
N GLY A 127 -11.30 -10.97 13.64
CA GLY A 127 -11.03 -9.80 14.45
C GLY A 127 -9.69 -9.12 14.20
N ASP A 128 -8.79 -9.76 13.44
CA ASP A 128 -7.50 -9.19 13.06
C ASP A 128 -7.69 -7.92 12.21
N LEU A 129 -6.66 -7.07 12.25
CA LEU A 129 -6.55 -5.87 11.45
C LEU A 129 -5.34 -6.01 10.53
N ILE A 130 -5.60 -6.05 9.24
CA ILE A 130 -4.58 -6.14 8.19
C ILE A 130 -4.38 -4.74 7.64
N THR A 131 -3.12 -4.33 7.49
CA THR A 131 -2.77 -3.07 6.82
C THR A 131 -1.96 -3.37 5.56
N ILE A 132 -2.31 -2.73 4.45
CA ILE A 132 -1.57 -2.79 3.19
C ILE A 132 -0.95 -1.42 3.00
N VAL A 133 0.34 -1.35 2.75
CA VAL A 133 1.08 -0.11 2.53
C VAL A 133 1.77 -0.14 1.18
N TYR A 134 1.53 0.91 0.39
CA TYR A 134 2.27 1.22 -0.83
C TYR A 134 3.11 2.47 -0.59
N GLY A 135 4.44 2.32 -0.69
CA GLY A 135 5.40 3.41 -0.60
C GLY A 135 5.49 4.15 -1.94
N GLU A 136 4.59 5.10 -2.15
CA GLU A 136 4.56 5.94 -3.34
C GLU A 136 5.84 6.80 -3.42
N VAL A 137 6.51 6.78 -4.57
CA VAL A 137 7.79 7.46 -4.76
C VAL A 137 7.62 8.89 -5.29
N ALA A 138 6.56 9.15 -6.05
CA ALA A 138 6.37 10.42 -6.75
C ALA A 138 4.87 10.79 -6.87
N PRO A 139 4.35 11.71 -6.05
CA PRO A 139 5.02 12.39 -4.93
C PRO A 139 5.22 11.48 -3.71
N ALA A 140 6.46 11.43 -3.20
CA ALA A 140 6.85 10.61 -2.06
C ALA A 140 5.86 10.66 -0.88
N ARG A 141 5.22 9.53 -0.57
CA ARG A 141 4.31 9.32 0.57
C ARG A 141 4.00 7.84 0.75
N ASP A 142 3.33 7.50 1.84
CA ASP A 142 2.73 6.19 2.01
C ASP A 142 1.22 6.26 1.76
N LEU A 143 0.69 5.31 1.01
CA LEU A 143 -0.74 5.06 0.88
C LEU A 143 -1.07 3.77 1.64
N SER A 144 -2.15 3.78 2.41
CA SER A 144 -2.55 2.62 3.19
C SER A 144 -4.02 2.25 3.05
N VAL A 145 -4.30 0.95 3.11
CA VAL A 145 -5.65 0.38 3.19
C VAL A 145 -5.71 -0.56 4.38
N ASP A 146 -6.66 -0.34 5.29
CA ASP A 146 -6.87 -1.16 6.47
C ASP A 146 -8.11 -2.06 6.28
N ILE A 147 -7.96 -3.35 6.58
CA ILE A 147 -8.98 -4.37 6.39
C ILE A 147 -9.21 -5.10 7.69
N LYS A 148 -10.46 -5.15 8.15
CA LYS A 148 -10.82 -5.90 9.35
C LYS A 148 -11.32 -7.29 9.01
N VAL A 149 -10.68 -8.32 9.54
CA VAL A 149 -11.14 -9.70 9.36
C VAL A 149 -12.46 -9.90 10.12
N ALA A 150 -13.47 -10.39 9.44
CA ALA A 150 -14.81 -10.52 9.98
C ALA A 150 -14.84 -11.46 11.20
N THR A 151 -15.53 -11.03 12.25
CA THR A 151 -15.86 -11.87 13.41
C THR A 151 -17.21 -12.54 13.18
N LEU A 152 -17.29 -13.86 13.38
CA LEU A 152 -18.58 -14.56 13.39
C LEU A 152 -19.47 -14.01 14.52
N GLY A 153 -20.66 -13.53 14.17
CA GLY A 153 -21.68 -13.16 15.15
C GLY A 153 -22.27 -14.42 15.79
N LYS A 154 -22.30 -14.50 17.13
CA LYS A 154 -22.98 -15.58 17.84
C LYS A 154 -24.39 -15.16 18.24
N LEU A 155 -25.41 -15.84 17.70
CA LEU A 155 -26.78 -15.73 18.19
C LEU A 155 -27.02 -16.82 19.23
N SER A 156 -27.32 -16.46 20.48
CA SER A 156 -27.70 -17.41 21.53
C SER A 156 -29.03 -17.03 22.15
N LEU A 157 -29.91 -18.01 22.34
CA LEU A 157 -31.11 -17.89 23.15
C LEU A 157 -30.88 -18.62 24.47
N SER A 158 -31.17 -17.97 25.61
CA SER A 158 -31.10 -18.59 26.94
C SER A 158 -32.24 -18.06 27.84
N PRO A 159 -32.97 -18.92 28.58
CA PRO A 159 -32.88 -20.39 28.66
C PRO A 159 -33.80 -21.12 27.65
N PRO A 160 -33.58 -22.43 27.41
CA PRO A 160 -34.53 -23.28 26.68
C PRO A 160 -35.89 -23.29 27.39
N ILE A 161 -36.96 -23.12 26.62
CA ILE A 161 -38.34 -23.37 27.08
C ILE A 161 -38.42 -24.81 27.57
N LEU A 162 -38.63 -25.00 28.88
CA LEU A 162 -39.06 -26.28 29.43
C LEU A 162 -40.44 -26.59 28.80
N SER A 163 -40.50 -27.66 28.01
CA SER A 163 -41.77 -28.33 27.73
C SER A 163 -42.24 -28.94 29.05
N THR A 164 -43.30 -28.37 29.63
CA THR A 164 -44.11 -29.06 30.64
C THR A 164 -45.19 -29.85 29.92
N ASN A 165 -45.31 -31.12 30.31
CA ASN A 165 -46.19 -32.17 29.77
C ASN A 165 -47.61 -31.75 29.41
#